data_AF-A0A3D5KFY6-F1
#
_entry.id   AF-A0A3D5KFY6-F1
#
_cell.length_a   1.000
_cell.length_b   1.000
_cell.length_c   1.000
_cell.angle_alpha   90.00
_cell.angle_beta   90.00
_cell.angle_gamma   90.00
#
_symmetry.space_group_name_H-M   'P 1'
#
loop_
_entity.id
_entity.type
_entity.pdbx_description
1 polymer ?
#
loop_
_entity_poly.entity_id
_entity_poly.type
_entity_poly.pdbx_seq_one_letter_code
_entity_poly.pdbx_strand_id
1 'polypeptide(L)'
;MDGDFSSYPEEAQEYLRNYTEKLRETLIDELVQDTYDKIMKSIEGGREEYKTILTEILARGHKGYENMTNRALINLYLEKKNQVEFMALLEKVENQL
;
A
#
# COMPACT_ATOMS: atom_id res chain seq x y z
N MET A 1 -8.01 -7.26 6.25
CA MET A 1 -8.50 -8.62 6.09
C MET A 1 -7.49 -9.45 6.84
N ASP A 2 -7.70 -9.63 8.13
CA ASP A 2 -7.20 -10.84 8.75
C ASP A 2 -8.14 -11.90 8.20
N GLY A 3 -7.69 -12.57 7.14
CA GLY A 3 -8.55 -13.47 6.39
C GLY A 3 -8.82 -14.70 7.24
N ASP A 4 -10.06 -14.88 7.69
CA ASP A 4 -10.49 -16.19 8.16
C ASP A 4 -10.63 -17.10 6.94
N PHE A 5 -9.63 -17.96 6.76
CA PHE A 5 -9.60 -18.92 5.66
C PHE A 5 -10.05 -20.32 6.09
N SER A 6 -10.55 -20.49 7.32
CA SER A 6 -10.93 -21.81 7.84
C SER A 6 -11.99 -22.55 7.02
N SER A 7 -12.76 -21.82 6.19
CA SER A 7 -13.74 -22.39 5.26
C SER A 7 -13.13 -23.03 4.00
N TYR A 8 -11.82 -22.87 3.75
CA TYR A 8 -11.14 -23.39 2.57
C TYR A 8 -10.34 -24.68 2.88
N PRO A 9 -10.05 -25.53 1.88
CA PRO A 9 -9.13 -26.67 2.03
C PRO A 9 -7.73 -26.21 2.49
N GLU A 10 -7.02 -27.04 3.25
CA GLU A 10 -5.70 -26.69 3.85
C GLU A 10 -4.70 -26.11 2.84
N GLU A 11 -4.57 -26.74 1.67
CA GLU A 11 -3.70 -26.26 0.58
C GLU A 11 -4.08 -24.84 0.11
N ALA A 12 -5.37 -24.54 0.04
CA ALA A 12 -5.85 -23.21 -0.32
C ALA A 12 -5.69 -22.21 0.83
N GLN A 13 -5.74 -22.65 2.08
CA GLN A 13 -5.50 -21.76 3.23
C GLN A 13 -4.07 -21.24 3.24
N GLU A 14 -3.08 -22.11 2.99
CA GLU A 14 -1.67 -21.71 2.94
C GLU A 14 -1.44 -20.68 1.82
N TYR A 15 -1.92 -20.97 0.61
CA TYR A 15 -1.85 -20.02 -0.51
C TYR A 15 -2.50 -18.67 -0.17
N LEU A 16 -3.72 -18.67 0.38
CA LEU A 16 -4.44 -17.43 0.71
C LEU A 16 -3.74 -16.60 1.79
N ARG A 17 -3.10 -17.24 2.78
CA ARG A 17 -2.28 -16.56 3.79
C ARG A 17 -1.07 -15.89 3.13
N ASN A 18 -0.29 -16.65 2.38
CA ASN A 18 0.90 -16.16 1.69
C ASN A 18 0.56 -15.01 0.73
N TYR A 19 -0.50 -15.18 -0.07
CA TYR A 19 -1.00 -14.13 -0.97
C TYR A 19 -1.39 -12.87 -0.20
N THR A 20 -2.15 -13.01 0.89
CA THR A 20 -2.64 -11.86 1.66
C THR A 20 -1.50 -11.09 2.33
N GLU A 21 -0.51 -11.80 2.87
CA GLU A 21 0.69 -11.21 3.46
C GLU A 21 1.52 -10.50 2.38
N LYS A 22 1.78 -11.17 1.24
CA LYS A 22 2.54 -10.58 0.13
C LYS A 22 1.85 -9.36 -0.48
N LEU A 23 0.53 -9.41 -0.65
CA LEU A 23 -0.26 -8.27 -1.08
C LEU A 23 -0.13 -7.08 -0.13
N ARG A 24 -0.18 -7.34 1.19
CA ARG A 24 -0.02 -6.31 2.21
C ARG A 24 1.36 -5.65 2.12
N GLU A 25 2.43 -6.43 2.09
CA GLU A 25 3.80 -5.92 1.94
C GLU A 25 3.94 -5.06 0.69
N THR A 26 3.49 -5.58 -0.45
CA THR A 26 3.59 -4.89 -1.74
C THR A 26 2.80 -3.59 -1.78
N LEU A 27 1.61 -3.55 -1.17
CA LEU A 27 0.83 -2.32 -1.02
C LEU A 27 1.59 -1.27 -0.19
N ILE A 28 2.20 -1.68 0.93
CA ILE A 28 2.97 -0.78 1.78
C ILE A 28 4.14 -0.20 1.00
N ASP A 29 4.93 -1.03 0.32
CA ASP A 29 6.09 -0.61 -0.45
C ASP A 29 5.72 0.39 -1.54
N GLU A 30 4.66 0.12 -2.30
CA GLU A 30 4.20 1.01 -3.38
C GLU A 30 3.66 2.34 -2.84
N LEU A 31 2.98 2.33 -1.69
CA LEU A 31 2.49 3.56 -1.04
C LEU A 31 3.64 4.41 -0.46
N VAL A 32 4.69 3.76 0.05
CA VAL A 32 5.92 4.43 0.49
C VAL A 32 6.63 5.04 -0.71
N GLN A 33 6.79 4.27 -1.79
CA GLN A 33 7.45 4.73 -3.01
C GLN A 33 6.70 5.92 -3.64
N ASP A 34 5.37 5.87 -3.73
CA ASP A 34 4.55 7.01 -4.20
C ASP A 34 4.78 8.28 -3.38
N THR A 35 4.91 8.14 -2.07
CA THR A 35 5.17 9.26 -1.16
C THR A 35 6.59 9.79 -1.33
N TYR A 36 7.58 8.90 -1.47
CA TYR A 36 8.97 9.24 -1.75
C TYR A 36 9.11 10.00 -3.07
N ASP A 37 8.50 9.50 -4.16
CA ASP A 37 8.56 10.13 -5.48
C ASP A 37 7.95 11.53 -5.47
N LYS A 38 6.84 11.72 -4.74
CA LYS A 38 6.21 13.04 -4.53
C LYS A 38 7.14 13.99 -3.78
N ILE A 39 7.80 13.51 -2.73
CA ILE A 39 8.79 14.30 -1.98
C ILE A 39 9.95 14.71 -2.91
N MET A 40 10.54 13.77 -3.63
CA MET A 40 11.68 14.05 -4.52
C MET A 40 11.30 15.07 -5.59
N LYS A 41 10.14 14.90 -6.24
CA LYS A 41 9.63 15.85 -7.22
C LYS A 41 9.36 17.23 -6.64
N SER A 42 8.85 17.32 -5.40
CA SER A 42 8.61 18.60 -4.72
C SER A 42 9.92 19.34 -4.38
N ILE A 43 10.99 18.61 -4.09
CA ILE A 43 12.32 19.18 -3.84
C ILE A 43 12.87 19.81 -5.11
N GLU A 44 12.65 19.19 -6.27
CA GLU A 44 13.02 19.73 -7.58
C GLU A 44 12.17 20.96 -7.97
N GLY A 45 10.88 20.97 -7.61
CA GLY A 45 9.90 22.01 -8.00
C GLY A 45 9.87 23.27 -7.11
N GLY A 46 10.44 23.22 -5.90
CA GLY A 46 10.49 24.33 -4.96
C GLY A 46 10.01 23.93 -3.56
N ARG A 47 10.79 24.33 -2.54
CA ARG A 47 10.71 23.82 -1.15
C ARG A 47 9.36 24.00 -0.43
N GLU A 48 8.41 24.75 -0.99
CA GLU A 48 7.08 24.95 -0.39
C GLU A 48 6.15 23.74 -0.52
N GLU A 49 6.21 23.01 -1.64
CA GLU A 49 5.44 21.76 -1.79
C GLU A 49 5.95 20.70 -0.79
N TYR A 50 7.27 20.63 -0.60
CA TYR A 50 7.87 19.76 0.40
C TYR A 50 7.40 20.09 1.82
N LYS A 51 7.35 21.38 2.18
CA LYS A 51 6.85 21.84 3.49
C LYS A 51 5.38 21.44 3.69
N THR A 52 4.57 21.46 2.64
CA THR A 52 3.18 21.00 2.68
C THR A 52 3.11 19.51 3.00
N ILE A 53 3.87 18.66 2.29
CA ILE A 53 3.90 17.21 2.54
C ILE A 53 4.36 16.91 3.98
N LEU A 54 5.41 17.58 4.46
CA LEU A 54 5.86 17.43 5.84
C LEU A 54 4.80 17.87 6.86
N THR A 55 4.06 18.92 6.58
CA THR A 55 2.99 19.41 7.47
C THR A 55 1.86 18.38 7.56
N GLU A 56 1.47 17.76 6.44
CA GLU A 56 0.50 16.66 6.45
C GLU A 56 0.98 15.51 7.34
N ILE A 57 2.24 15.10 7.19
CA ILE A 57 2.81 13.97 7.92
C ILE A 57 2.93 14.28 9.42
N LEU A 58 3.53 15.42 9.77
CA LEU A 58 3.92 15.76 11.13
C LEU A 58 2.79 16.40 11.95
N ALA A 59 1.97 17.26 11.34
CA ALA A 59 0.96 18.02 12.07
C ALA A 59 -0.43 17.39 12.02
N ARG A 60 -0.80 16.73 10.91
CA ARG A 60 -2.12 16.10 10.75
C ARG A 60 -2.12 14.60 11.08
N GLY A 61 -0.92 14.03 11.26
CA GLY A 61 -0.72 12.65 11.68
C GLY A 61 -0.91 11.68 10.52
N HIS A 62 0.20 11.15 10.02
CA HIS A 62 0.17 10.00 9.13
C HIS A 62 0.11 8.72 9.95
N LYS A 63 -0.97 7.93 9.82
CA LYS A 63 -0.98 6.58 10.40
C LYS A 63 0.05 5.75 9.63
N GLY A 64 1.04 5.16 10.33
CA GLY A 64 1.99 4.26 9.68
C GLY A 64 1.26 3.12 8.99
N TYR A 65 1.63 2.82 7.73
CA TYR A 65 0.92 1.83 6.92
C TYR A 65 0.88 0.43 7.56
N GLU A 66 1.92 0.05 8.31
CA GLU A 66 1.98 -1.20 9.07
C GLU A 66 0.87 -1.32 10.14
N ASN A 67 0.34 -0.20 10.65
CA ASN A 67 -0.74 -0.18 11.62
C ASN A 67 -2.13 -0.07 10.96
N MET A 68 -2.21 0.03 9.63
CA MET A 68 -3.47 0.08 8.90
C MET A 68 -4.00 -1.33 8.62
N THR A 69 -5.32 -1.49 8.60
CA THR A 69 -5.94 -2.74 8.12
C THR A 69 -5.74 -2.90 6.61
N ASN A 70 -5.72 -4.13 6.07
CA ASN A 70 -5.58 -4.32 4.61
C ASN A 70 -6.66 -3.56 3.81
N ARG A 71 -7.88 -3.42 4.36
CA ARG A 71 -8.95 -2.65 3.69
C ARG A 71 -8.57 -1.17 3.58
N ALA A 72 -8.02 -0.60 4.65
CA ALA A 72 -7.56 0.78 4.63
C ALA A 72 -6.40 0.99 3.64
N LEU A 73 -5.46 0.04 3.56
CA LEU A 73 -4.36 0.08 2.59
C LEU A 73 -4.87 0.02 1.14
N ILE A 74 -5.78 -0.91 0.83
CA ILE A 74 -6.37 -1.03 -0.51
C ILE A 74 -7.13 0.25 -0.88
N ASN A 75 -7.96 0.77 0.01
CA ASN A 75 -8.70 2.01 -0.23
C ASN A 75 -7.74 3.18 -0.47
N LEU A 76 -6.71 3.34 0.36
CA LEU A 76 -5.72 4.40 0.21
C LEU A 76 -4.94 4.27 -1.12
N TYR A 77 -4.60 3.04 -1.52
CA TYR A 77 -3.96 2.78 -2.80
C TYR A 77 -4.88 3.21 -3.96
N LEU A 78 -6.14 2.80 -3.95
CA LEU A 78 -7.14 3.18 -4.98
C LEU A 78 -7.52 4.67 -4.98
N GLU A 79 -7.26 5.40 -3.89
CA GLU A 79 -7.39 6.86 -3.85
C GLU A 79 -6.19 7.56 -4.51
N LYS A 80 -4.99 7.01 -4.35
CA LYS A 80 -3.73 7.57 -4.88
C LYS A 80 -3.42 7.12 -6.31
N LYS A 81 -3.88 5.93 -6.67
CA LYS A 81 -3.62 5.20 -7.91
C LYS A 81 -4.96 4.75 -8.48
N ASN A 82 -5.01 4.40 -9.76
CA ASN A 82 -6.25 3.95 -10.38
C ASN A 82 -6.44 2.43 -10.31
N GLN A 83 -7.62 1.96 -10.73
CA GLN A 83 -7.95 0.54 -10.74
C GLN A 83 -7.06 -0.30 -11.67
N VAL A 84 -6.57 0.26 -12.78
CA VAL A 84 -5.68 -0.44 -13.71
C VAL A 84 -4.33 -0.71 -13.04
N GLU A 85 -3.79 0.28 -12.34
CA GLU A 85 -2.56 0.13 -11.54
C GLU A 85 -2.73 -0.87 -10.40
N PHE A 86 -3.94 -0.97 -9.84
CA PHE A 86 -4.24 -1.98 -8.81
C PHE A 86 -4.27 -3.40 -9.39
N MET A 87 -4.87 -3.61 -10.58
CA MET A 87 -4.85 -4.92 -11.23
C MET A 87 -3.42 -5.37 -11.54
N ALA A 88 -2.57 -4.46 -12.04
CA ALA A 88 -1.15 -4.74 -12.28
C ALA A 88 -0.40 -5.10 -10.97
N LEU A 89 -0.77 -4.50 -9.84
CA LEU A 89 -0.23 -4.85 -8.53
C LEU A 89 -0.65 -6.26 -8.10
N LEU A 90 -1.90 -6.67 -8.35
CA LEU A 90 -2.34 -8.04 -8.06
C LEU A 90 -1.58 -9.08 -8.89
N GLU A 91 -1.35 -8.80 -10.18
CA GLU A 91 -0.53 -9.65 -11.05
C GLU A 91 0.93 -9.70 -10.59
N LYS A 92 1.49 -8.57 -10.15
CA LYS A 92 2.85 -8.52 -9.57
C LYS A 92 2.96 -9.40 -8.33
N VAL A 93 1.97 -9.34 -7.43
CA VAL A 93 1.95 -10.17 -6.22
C VAL A 93 1.88 -11.66 -6.58
N GLU A 94 1.02 -12.02 -7.54
CA GLU A 94 0.91 -13.41 -7.99
C GLU A 94 2.24 -13.96 -8.54
N ASN A 95 2.97 -13.15 -9.31
CA ASN A 95 4.27 -13.53 -9.85
C ASN A 95 5.40 -13.62 -8.81
N GLN A 96 5.14 -13.25 -7.55
CA GLN A 96 6.11 -13.28 -6.45
C GLN A 96 5.85 -14.42 -5.44
N LEU A 97 4.79 -15.19 -5.63
CA LEU A 97 4.45 -16.37 -4.83
C LEU A 97 5.15 -17.61 -5.38
#